data_AF-A0A1F8RTZ0-F1
#
_entry.id   AF-A0A1F8RTZ0-F1
#
_cell.length_a   1.000
_cell.length_b   1.000
_cell.length_c   1.000
_cell.angle_alpha   90.00
_cell.angle_beta   90.00
_cell.angle_gamma   90.00
#
_symmetry.space_group_name_H-M   'P 1'
#
loop_
_entity.id
_entity.type
_entity.pdbx_description
1 polymer ?
#
loop_
_entity_poly.entity_id
_entity_poly.type
_entity_poly.pdbx_seq_one_letter_code
_entity_poly.pdbx_strand_id
1 'polypeptide(L)'
;MAKIERSEAEHGLTKDEACRILQVAPSADEGLVTQAYWHHASKLRVLAPRDPEARRQLDELNRAYLVLSPAQSEAPLSNEVPPVQQEPSFAEEVVGWLRRLVEQTQARCPEHVPEVTTLTVTTTLLTFLALSAGASPLWTVLIAAIAAAVIWAPWRRI
;
A
#
# COMPACT_ATOMS: atom_id res chain seq x y z
N MET A 1 12.87 -33.61 48.23
CA MET A 1 13.38 -32.68 47.21
C MET A 1 13.28 -33.35 45.86
N ALA A 2 12.16 -33.17 45.16
CA ALA A 2 11.98 -33.64 43.80
C ALA A 2 12.03 -32.42 42.86
N LYS A 3 13.15 -32.32 42.14
CA LYS A 3 13.39 -31.35 41.07
C LYS A 3 12.54 -31.82 39.88
N ILE A 4 11.31 -31.35 39.80
CA ILE A 4 10.45 -31.59 38.65
C ILE A 4 11.02 -30.75 37.51
N GLU A 5 11.70 -31.45 36.61
CA GLU A 5 11.96 -31.05 35.24
C GLU A 5 10.61 -30.66 34.60
N ARG A 6 10.29 -29.36 34.64
CA ARG A 6 9.28 -28.78 33.73
C ARG A 6 9.88 -28.75 32.34
N SER A 7 9.80 -29.92 31.70
CA SER A 7 9.58 -30.18 30.28
C SER A 7 9.51 -28.94 29.39
N GLU A 8 10.41 -28.92 28.42
CA GLU A 8 10.54 -28.06 27.23
C GLU A 8 9.33 -28.14 26.26
N ALA A 9 8.11 -28.17 26.81
CA ALA A 9 6.84 -28.24 26.06
C ALA A 9 6.10 -26.87 25.97
N GLU A 10 6.78 -25.77 26.29
CA GLU A 10 6.36 -24.38 25.99
C GLU A 10 7.27 -23.79 24.90
N HIS A 11 7.27 -24.37 23.69
CA HIS A 11 7.81 -23.63 22.54
C HIS A 11 6.83 -22.49 22.20
N GLY A 12 6.91 -21.40 22.97
CA GLY A 12 6.21 -20.16 22.69
C GLY A 12 6.64 -19.61 21.33
N LEU A 13 5.68 -19.02 20.61
CA LEU A 13 5.92 -18.41 19.31
C LEU A 13 7.06 -17.39 19.41
N THR A 14 8.11 -17.58 18.62
CA THR A 14 9.28 -16.68 18.66
C THR A 14 8.99 -15.36 17.94
N LYS A 15 9.75 -14.31 18.26
CA LYS A 15 9.60 -13.00 17.60
C LYS A 15 9.83 -13.09 16.08
N ASP A 16 10.78 -13.93 15.65
CA ASP A 16 11.10 -14.11 14.23
C ASP A 16 10.02 -14.88 13.47
N GLU A 17 9.34 -15.83 14.13
CA GLU A 17 8.17 -16.50 13.58
C GLU A 17 6.97 -15.56 13.53
N ALA A 18 6.76 -14.74 14.57
CA ALA A 18 5.71 -13.74 14.58
C ALA A 18 5.87 -12.71 13.45
N CYS A 19 7.10 -12.23 13.19
CA CYS A 19 7.40 -11.37 12.04
C CYS A 19 7.09 -12.05 10.70
N ARG A 20 7.38 -13.35 10.57
CA ARG A 20 7.06 -14.14 9.37
C ARG A 20 5.55 -14.30 9.17
N ILE A 21 4.80 -14.57 10.23
CA ILE A 21 3.34 -14.70 10.19
C ILE A 21 2.69 -13.38 9.78
N LEU A 22 3.13 -12.25 10.35
CA LEU A 22 2.63 -10.92 9.97
C LEU A 22 3.24 -10.38 8.65
N GLN A 23 4.20 -11.09 8.05
CA GLN A 23 4.93 -10.66 6.85
C GLN A 23 5.60 -9.28 6.99
N VAL A 24 6.11 -8.99 8.19
CA VAL A 24 6.81 -7.74 8.52
C VAL A 24 8.30 -7.96 8.71
N ALA A 25 9.10 -6.93 8.44
CA ALA A 25 10.52 -6.96 8.73
C ALA A 25 10.76 -6.96 10.26
N PRO A 26 11.84 -7.61 10.77
CA PRO A 26 12.18 -7.55 12.19
C PRO A 26 12.46 -6.13 12.73
N SER A 27 12.77 -5.19 11.82
CA SER A 27 12.99 -3.77 12.11
C SER A 27 11.75 -2.90 11.94
N ALA A 28 10.57 -3.49 11.67
CA ALA A 28 9.32 -2.74 11.54
C ALA A 28 8.98 -2.06 12.87
N ASP A 29 8.50 -0.82 12.79
CA ASP A 29 7.98 -0.08 13.92
C ASP A 29 6.57 -0.61 14.30
N GLU A 30 6.12 -0.24 15.50
CA GLU A 30 4.82 -0.68 16.03
C GLU A 30 3.65 -0.24 15.14
N GLY A 31 3.78 0.91 14.47
CA GLY A 31 2.81 1.39 13.48
C GLY A 31 2.67 0.44 12.30
N LEU A 32 3.78 0.05 11.65
CA LEU A 32 3.76 -0.91 10.54
C LEU A 32 3.28 -2.30 10.97
N VAL A 33 3.67 -2.78 12.16
CA VAL A 33 3.20 -4.06 12.70
C VAL A 33 1.67 -4.04 12.85
N THR A 34 1.12 -2.96 13.42
CA THR A 34 -0.32 -2.80 13.60
C THR A 34 -1.05 -2.68 12.26
N GLN A 35 -0.49 -1.95 11.29
CA GLN A 35 -1.06 -1.84 9.96
C GLN A 35 -1.11 -3.19 9.23
N ALA A 36 0.00 -3.95 9.26
CA ALA A 36 0.09 -5.27 8.65
C ALA A 36 -0.91 -6.24 9.29
N TYR A 37 -0.99 -6.26 10.62
CA TYR A 37 -1.99 -7.03 11.36
C TYR A 37 -3.40 -6.75 10.85
N TRP A 38 -3.84 -5.48 10.81
CA TRP A 38 -5.18 -5.13 10.35
C TRP A 38 -5.45 -5.49 8.88
N HIS A 39 -4.43 -5.38 8.03
CA HIS A 39 -4.55 -5.77 6.63
C HIS A 39 -4.83 -7.27 6.46
N HIS A 40 -4.13 -8.14 7.20
CA HIS A 40 -4.33 -9.59 7.14
C HIS A 40 -5.59 -10.03 7.88
N ALA A 41 -5.81 -9.47 9.06
CA ALA A 41 -6.96 -9.71 9.92
C ALA A 41 -8.30 -9.45 9.22
N SER A 42 -8.42 -8.31 8.52
CA SER A 42 -9.66 -7.91 7.85
C SER A 42 -10.06 -8.93 6.77
N LYS A 43 -9.10 -9.44 6.00
CA LYS A 43 -9.32 -10.48 4.98
C LYS A 43 -9.75 -11.80 5.60
N LEU A 44 -9.01 -12.27 6.61
CA LEU A 44 -9.29 -13.55 7.27
C LEU A 44 -10.63 -13.53 8.03
N ARG A 45 -11.01 -12.39 8.64
CA ARG A 45 -12.28 -12.24 9.35
C ARG A 45 -13.50 -12.44 8.47
N VAL A 46 -13.44 -12.01 7.20
CA VAL A 46 -14.54 -12.21 6.24
C VAL A 46 -14.72 -13.70 5.91
N LEU A 47 -13.63 -14.47 5.90
CA LEU A 47 -13.61 -15.89 5.54
C LEU A 47 -13.89 -16.82 6.73
N ALA A 48 -13.48 -16.43 7.94
CA ALA A 48 -13.54 -17.24 9.16
C ALA A 48 -14.89 -17.90 9.50
N PRO A 49 -16.07 -17.31 9.21
CA PRO A 49 -17.35 -17.98 9.48
C PRO A 49 -17.61 -19.20 8.59
N ARG A 50 -16.97 -19.26 7.42
CA ARG A 50 -17.21 -20.29 6.38
C ARG A 50 -16.03 -21.23 6.23
N ASP A 51 -14.86 -20.84 6.69
CA ASP A 51 -13.62 -21.60 6.56
C ASP A 51 -12.93 -21.77 7.93
N PRO A 52 -12.85 -23.01 8.46
CA PRO A 52 -12.17 -23.29 9.71
C PRO A 52 -10.65 -23.07 9.62
N GLU A 53 -10.05 -23.15 8.44
CA GLU A 53 -8.64 -22.86 8.24
C GLU A 53 -8.36 -21.37 8.38
N ALA A 54 -9.18 -20.52 7.74
CA ALA A 54 -9.11 -19.06 7.91
C ALA A 54 -9.25 -18.63 9.38
N ARG A 55 -10.08 -19.35 10.16
CA ARG A 55 -10.20 -19.11 11.60
C ARG A 55 -8.91 -19.44 12.36
N ARG A 56 -8.26 -20.57 12.04
CA ARG A 56 -6.96 -20.94 12.64
C ARG A 56 -5.87 -19.93 12.29
N GLN A 57 -5.83 -19.50 11.03
CA GLN A 57 -4.88 -18.48 10.58
C GLN A 57 -5.11 -17.14 11.28
N LEU A 58 -6.36 -16.76 11.54
CA LEU A 58 -6.69 -15.57 12.30
C LEU A 58 -6.22 -15.67 13.76
N ASP A 59 -6.41 -16.83 14.40
CA ASP A 59 -5.93 -17.07 15.76
C ASP A 59 -4.39 -17.04 15.84
N GLU A 60 -3.71 -17.58 14.83
CA GLU A 60 -2.25 -17.54 14.71
C GLU A 60 -1.72 -16.11 14.49
N LEU A 61 -2.39 -15.33 13.64
CA LEU A 61 -2.10 -13.92 13.41
C LEU A 61 -2.26 -13.09 14.71
N ASN A 62 -3.31 -13.36 15.50
CA ASN A 62 -3.52 -12.70 16.79
C ASN A 62 -2.40 -13.02 17.79
N ARG A 63 -1.93 -14.28 17.85
CA ARG A 63 -0.80 -14.67 18.70
C ARG A 63 0.49 -13.97 18.27
N ALA A 64 0.75 -13.93 16.97
CA ALA A 64 1.93 -13.25 16.43
C ALA A 64 1.92 -11.75 16.73
N TYR A 65 0.76 -11.09 16.64
CA TYR A 65 0.63 -9.69 17.02
C TYR A 65 0.98 -9.45 18.50
N LEU A 66 0.47 -10.27 19.42
CA LEU A 66 0.73 -10.13 20.85
C LEU A 66 2.21 -10.33 21.21
N VAL A 67 2.93 -11.18 20.47
CA VAL A 67 4.39 -11.36 20.64
C VAL A 67 5.15 -10.12 20.19
N LEU A 68 4.69 -9.44 19.13
CA LEU A 68 5.35 -8.23 18.60
C LEU A 68 4.97 -6.95 19.36
N SER A 69 3.78 -6.91 19.95
CA SER A 69 3.23 -5.76 20.69
C SER A 69 2.91 -6.13 22.15
N PRO A 70 3.93 -6.43 22.98
CA PRO A 70 3.72 -6.89 24.37
C PRO A 70 3.09 -5.85 25.30
N ALA A 71 3.05 -4.58 24.89
CA ALA A 71 2.34 -3.52 25.61
C ALA A 71 0.81 -3.66 25.52
N GLN A 72 0.30 -4.47 24.58
CA GLN A 72 -1.13 -4.71 24.42
C GLN A 72 -1.52 -6.04 25.05
N SER A 73 -2.48 -5.98 25.98
CA SER A 73 -2.97 -7.15 26.71
C SER A 73 -3.88 -8.06 25.88
N GLU A 74 -4.46 -7.53 24.80
CA GLU A 74 -5.41 -8.24 23.93
C GLU A 74 -5.26 -7.80 22.47
N ALA A 75 -5.54 -8.69 21.53
CA ALA A 75 -5.48 -8.38 20.10
C ALA A 75 -6.63 -7.42 19.72
N PRO A 76 -6.38 -6.34 18.96
CA PRO A 76 -7.35 -5.26 18.70
C PRO A 76 -8.69 -5.71 18.09
N LEU A 77 -8.72 -6.89 17.46
CA LEU A 77 -9.91 -7.42 16.80
C LEU A 77 -11.02 -7.85 17.77
N SER A 78 -10.72 -8.04 19.06
CA SER A 78 -11.74 -8.40 20.04
C SER A 78 -12.73 -7.24 20.29
N ASN A 79 -12.28 -5.98 20.20
CA ASN A 79 -13.07 -4.84 20.70
C ASN A 79 -13.03 -3.58 19.81
N GLU A 80 -12.13 -3.45 18.82
CA GLU A 80 -11.91 -2.17 18.14
C GLU A 80 -12.28 -2.14 16.65
N VAL A 81 -12.64 -0.93 16.21
CA VAL A 81 -12.79 -0.54 14.80
C VAL A 81 -11.38 -0.39 14.22
N PRO A 82 -11.09 -0.92 13.01
CA PRO A 82 -9.78 -0.78 12.40
C PRO A 82 -9.35 0.69 12.35
N PRO A 83 -8.07 1.02 12.62
CA PRO A 83 -7.56 2.36 12.41
C PRO A 83 -7.83 2.74 10.96
N VAL A 84 -8.33 3.96 10.73
CA VAL A 84 -8.61 4.46 9.39
C VAL A 84 -7.31 4.43 8.61
N GLN A 85 -7.16 3.44 7.73
CA GLN A 85 -6.10 3.44 6.74
C GLN A 85 -6.37 4.67 5.88
N GLN A 86 -5.53 5.70 6.01
CA GLN A 86 -5.47 6.77 5.04
C GLN A 86 -4.95 6.13 3.76
N GLU A 87 -5.86 5.62 2.92
CA GLU A 87 -5.51 5.33 1.54
C GLU A 87 -4.94 6.63 0.95
N PRO A 88 -3.84 6.53 0.18
CA PRO A 88 -3.31 7.70 -0.48
C PRO A 88 -4.44 8.32 -1.29
N SER A 89 -4.63 9.62 -1.13
CA SER A 89 -5.69 10.28 -1.88
C SER A 89 -5.44 10.07 -3.38
N PHE A 90 -6.50 10.03 -4.20
CA PHE A 90 -6.35 9.96 -5.66
C PHE A 90 -5.35 11.00 -6.19
N ALA A 91 -5.27 12.17 -5.53
CA ALA A 91 -4.28 13.19 -5.84
C ALA A 91 -2.83 12.72 -5.59
N GLU A 92 -2.56 12.05 -4.47
CA GLU A 92 -1.24 11.49 -4.17
C GLU A 92 -0.85 10.37 -5.13
N GLU A 93 -1.81 9.53 -5.54
CA GLU A 93 -1.58 8.51 -6.57
C GLU A 93 -1.23 9.13 -7.93
N VAL A 94 -2.00 10.14 -8.37
CA VAL A 94 -1.75 10.86 -9.62
C VAL A 94 -0.41 11.58 -9.59
N VAL A 95 -0.06 12.23 -8.47
CA VAL A 95 1.24 12.89 -8.27
C VAL A 95 2.37 11.87 -8.32
N GLY A 96 2.21 10.71 -7.67
CA GLY A 96 3.19 9.62 -7.71
C GLY A 96 3.36 9.00 -9.10
N TRP A 97 2.28 8.90 -9.87
CA TRP A 97 2.33 8.48 -11.28
C TRP A 97 3.04 9.52 -12.17
N LEU A 98 2.70 10.81 -12.03
CA LEU A 98 3.34 11.90 -12.77
C LEU A 98 4.84 11.97 -12.50
N ARG A 99 5.25 11.87 -11.23
CA ARG A 99 6.67 11.87 -10.85
C ARG A 99 7.44 10.75 -11.56
N ARG A 100 6.90 9.52 -11.55
CA ARG A 100 7.52 8.38 -12.22
C ARG A 100 7.64 8.58 -13.74
N LEU A 101 6.63 9.18 -14.36
CA LEU A 101 6.69 9.53 -15.79
C LEU A 101 7.77 10.57 -16.08
N VAL A 102 7.88 11.60 -15.26
CA VAL A 102 8.92 12.64 -15.40
C VAL A 102 10.31 12.02 -15.27
N GLU A 103 10.54 11.19 -14.24
CA GLU A 103 11.82 10.49 -14.03
C GLU A 103 12.18 9.58 -15.22
N GLN A 104 11.21 8.78 -15.70
CA GLN A 104 11.42 7.91 -16.87
C GLN A 104 11.72 8.71 -18.15
N THR A 105 11.11 9.88 -18.30
CA THR A 105 11.30 10.73 -19.48
C THR A 105 12.65 11.44 -19.42
N GLN A 106 13.04 11.95 -18.24
CA GLN A 106 14.37 12.54 -18.02
C GLN A 106 15.50 11.54 -18.27
N ALA A 107 15.33 10.28 -17.83
CA ALA A 107 16.32 9.23 -18.06
C ALA A 107 16.49 8.87 -19.55
N ARG A 108 15.44 9.04 -20.37
CA ARG A 108 15.47 8.69 -21.80
C ARG A 108 15.99 9.82 -22.69
N CYS A 109 15.72 11.08 -22.36
CA CYS A 109 15.99 12.21 -23.25
C CYS A 109 16.49 13.46 -22.48
N PRO A 110 17.76 13.49 -22.04
CA PRO A 110 18.30 14.63 -21.29
C PRO A 110 18.37 15.92 -22.12
N GLU A 111 18.48 15.83 -23.45
CA GLU A 111 18.61 17.02 -24.32
C GLU A 111 17.30 17.77 -24.59
N HIS A 112 16.12 17.16 -24.36
CA HIS A 112 14.81 17.75 -24.73
C HIS A 112 13.91 18.06 -23.52
N VAL A 113 14.48 18.12 -22.31
CA VAL A 113 13.79 18.42 -21.05
C VAL A 113 12.94 19.71 -21.09
N PRO A 114 13.36 20.84 -21.68
CA PRO A 114 12.55 22.06 -21.64
C PRO A 114 11.27 21.96 -22.48
N GLU A 115 11.31 21.28 -23.63
CA GLU A 115 10.15 21.09 -24.51
C GLU A 115 9.09 20.20 -23.85
N VAL A 116 9.53 19.09 -23.25
CA VAL A 116 8.65 18.17 -22.51
C VAL A 116 8.02 18.86 -21.31
N THR A 117 8.79 19.66 -20.57
CA THR A 117 8.28 20.40 -19.42
C THR A 117 7.19 21.40 -19.85
N THR A 118 7.43 22.12 -20.94
CA THR A 118 6.49 23.12 -21.47
C THR A 118 5.18 22.46 -21.92
N LEU A 119 5.26 21.34 -22.64
CA LEU A 119 4.08 20.57 -23.05
C LEU A 119 3.31 20.00 -21.86
N THR A 120 4.01 19.51 -20.83
CA THR A 120 3.36 18.95 -19.63
C THR A 120 2.63 20.04 -18.84
N VAL A 121 3.27 21.20 -18.63
CA VAL A 121 2.67 22.34 -17.91
C VAL A 121 1.45 22.88 -18.66
N THR A 122 1.56 23.09 -19.97
CA THR A 122 0.45 23.59 -20.80
C THR A 122 -0.72 22.61 -20.83
N THR A 123 -0.46 21.32 -20.98
CA THR A 123 -1.51 20.27 -20.95
C THR A 123 -2.21 20.21 -19.60
N THR A 124 -1.45 20.32 -18.51
CA THR A 124 -1.99 20.32 -17.13
C THR A 124 -2.89 21.54 -16.91
N LEU A 125 -2.43 22.72 -17.31
CA LEU A 125 -3.20 23.97 -17.20
C LEU A 125 -4.50 23.92 -17.99
N LEU A 126 -4.45 23.41 -19.24
CA LEU A 126 -5.64 23.24 -20.08
C LEU A 126 -6.63 22.24 -19.50
N THR A 127 -6.13 21.14 -18.92
CA THR A 127 -6.96 20.14 -18.25
C THR A 127 -7.70 20.74 -17.05
N PHE A 128 -6.99 21.53 -16.24
CA PHE A 128 -7.57 22.22 -15.08
C PHE A 128 -8.63 23.27 -15.48
N LEU A 129 -8.36 24.05 -16.53
CA LEU A 129 -9.31 25.00 -17.10
C LEU A 129 -10.57 24.29 -17.63
N ALA A 130 -10.41 23.16 -18.32
CA ALA A 130 -11.53 22.39 -18.86
C ALA A 130 -12.42 21.82 -17.73
N LEU A 131 -11.82 21.27 -16.68
CA LEU A 131 -12.56 20.79 -15.50
C LEU A 131 -13.29 21.93 -14.78
N SER A 132 -12.65 23.10 -14.65
CA SER A 132 -13.25 24.28 -14.01
C SER A 132 -14.43 24.84 -14.82
N ALA A 133 -14.45 24.64 -16.14
CA ALA A 133 -15.55 25.01 -17.02
C ALA A 133 -16.71 23.99 -17.04
N GLY A 134 -16.66 22.95 -16.20
CA GLY A 134 -17.70 21.93 -16.12
C GLY A 134 -17.63 20.86 -17.21
N ALA A 135 -16.48 20.73 -17.90
CA ALA A 135 -16.28 19.64 -18.84
C ALA A 135 -16.30 18.29 -18.11
N SER A 136 -16.87 17.27 -18.76
CA SER A 136 -16.88 15.93 -18.21
C SER A 136 -15.45 15.39 -18.05
N PRO A 137 -15.10 14.83 -16.87
CA PRO A 137 -13.74 14.37 -16.57
C PRO A 137 -13.26 13.26 -17.53
N LEU A 138 -14.20 12.50 -18.10
CA LEU A 138 -13.90 11.47 -19.09
C LEU A 138 -13.33 12.07 -20.39
N TRP A 139 -13.87 13.21 -20.84
CA TRP A 139 -13.40 13.88 -22.05
C TRP A 139 -12.05 14.54 -21.85
N THR A 140 -11.79 15.10 -20.66
CA THR A 140 -10.48 15.68 -20.35
C THR A 140 -9.37 14.63 -20.31
N VAL A 141 -9.64 13.45 -19.73
CA VAL A 141 -8.66 12.34 -19.72
C VAL A 141 -8.41 11.82 -21.14
N LEU A 142 -9.47 11.69 -21.95
CA LEU A 142 -9.34 11.24 -23.35
C LEU A 142 -8.49 12.22 -24.19
N ILE A 143 -8.75 13.53 -24.08
CA ILE A 143 -7.99 14.55 -24.81
C ILE A 143 -6.54 14.60 -24.34
N ALA A 144 -6.29 14.51 -23.03
CA ALA A 144 -4.92 14.45 -22.50
C ALA A 144 -4.17 13.21 -23.00
N ALA A 145 -4.84 12.05 -23.07
CA ALA A 145 -4.25 10.82 -23.61
C ALA A 145 -3.94 10.93 -25.11
N ILE A 146 -4.83 11.56 -25.90
CA ILE A 146 -4.60 11.82 -27.32
C ILE A 146 -3.43 12.78 -27.51
N ALA A 147 -3.37 13.88 -26.74
CA ALA A 147 -2.27 14.84 -26.81
C ALA A 147 -0.93 14.17 -26.46
N ALA A 148 -0.89 13.37 -25.39
CA ALA A 148 0.29 12.59 -25.02
C ALA A 148 0.71 11.60 -26.13
N ALA A 149 -0.25 10.90 -26.74
CA ALA A 149 0.01 9.98 -27.84
C ALA A 149 0.54 10.70 -29.09
N VAL A 150 0.02 11.90 -29.41
CA VAL A 150 0.48 12.72 -30.54
C VAL A 150 1.88 13.28 -30.29
N ILE A 151 2.19 13.71 -29.06
CA ILE A 151 3.54 14.15 -28.66
C ILE A 151 4.54 12.99 -28.77
N TRP A 152 4.10 11.76 -28.47
CA TRP A 152 4.90 10.54 -28.59
C TRP A 152 4.95 9.92 -30.00
N ALA A 153 4.04 10.30 -30.90
CA ALA A 153 3.94 9.71 -32.24
C ALA A 153 5.12 10.00 -33.20
N PRO A 154 5.76 11.19 -33.22
CA PRO A 154 6.80 11.47 -34.21
C PRO A 154 8.12 10.72 -33.97
N TRP A 155 8.33 10.14 -32.78
CA TRP A 155 9.61 9.51 -32.40
C TRP A 155 9.69 7.99 -32.62
N ARG A 156 8.63 7.35 -33.15
CA ARG A 156 8.62 5.91 -33.47
C ARG A 156 9.13 5.55 -34.88
N ARG A 157 9.58 6.53 -35.67
CA ARG A 157 10.00 6.32 -37.08
C ARG A 157 11.50 6.54 -37.35
N ILE A 158 12.36 6.46 -36.34
CA ILE A 158 13.81 6.44 -36.52
C ILE A 158 14.38 5.22 -35.80
#